data_AF-T0GXX0-F1
#
_entry.id   AF-T0GXX0-F1
#
_cell.length_a   1.000
_cell.length_b   1.000
_cell.length_c   1.000
_cell.angle_alpha   90.00
_cell.angle_beta   90.00
_cell.angle_gamma   90.00
#
_symmetry.space_group_name_H-M   'P 1'
#
loop_
_entity.id
_entity.type
_entity.pdbx_description
1 polymer ?
#
loop_
_entity_poly.entity_id
_entity_poly.type
_entity_poly.pdbx_seq_one_letter_code
_entity_poly.pdbx_strand_id
1 'polypeptide(L)'
;MENEKRFCRNCGTHILAESIQCLFCGSFQSLNSISFFRYAAESKFLRTKILYPILPILSLLLLVVHVLTRFEKIPILLSILFFVWTFIFSISGLIGELILDLKFRGDVKDFKEGFIEWQKRLYDRSPYFSYFGMILFVAVPLIRWQNSLWFSLSSACIWTLLISFIFLVLLPLV
;
A
#
# COMPACT_ATOMS: atom_id res chain seq x y z
N MET A 1 2.63 -40.80 2.70
CA MET A 1 2.27 -39.75 1.73
C MET A 1 2.89 -38.46 2.23
N GLU A 2 3.87 -37.94 1.51
CA GLU A 2 4.48 -36.65 1.83
C GLU A 2 3.47 -35.58 1.41
N ASN A 3 2.90 -34.85 2.38
CA ASN A 3 1.89 -33.83 2.08
C ASN A 3 2.50 -32.79 1.13
N GLU A 4 1.92 -32.62 -0.06
CA GLU A 4 2.36 -31.60 -1.00
C GLU A 4 2.35 -30.22 -0.34
N LYS A 5 3.48 -29.52 -0.43
CA LYS A 5 3.65 -28.16 0.10
C LYS A 5 3.52 -27.17 -1.05
N ARG A 6 2.77 -26.10 -0.83
CA ARG A 6 2.68 -24.95 -1.74
C ARG A 6 3.06 -23.65 -1.04
N PHE A 7 3.34 -22.61 -1.80
CA PHE A 7 3.61 -21.28 -1.24
C PHE A 7 2.31 -20.50 -0.98
N CYS A 8 2.25 -19.82 0.16
CA CYS A 8 1.15 -18.91 0.47
C CYS A 8 1.18 -17.70 -0.46
N ARG A 9 0.04 -17.36 -1.06
CA ARG A 9 -0.10 -16.24 -2.01
C ARG A 9 0.12 -14.85 -1.40
N ASN A 10 -0.01 -14.74 -0.08
CA ASN A 10 0.15 -13.47 0.64
C ASN A 10 1.55 -13.34 1.25
N CYS A 11 1.95 -14.26 2.13
CA CYS A 11 3.23 -14.15 2.85
C CYS A 11 4.39 -14.96 2.23
N GLY A 12 4.14 -15.80 1.22
CA GLY A 12 5.17 -16.60 0.57
C GLY A 12 5.74 -17.75 1.42
N THR A 13 5.15 -18.06 2.58
CA THR A 13 5.58 -19.20 3.41
C THR A 13 5.06 -20.53 2.86
N HIS A 14 5.76 -21.64 3.16
CA HIS A 14 5.27 -22.97 2.83
C HIS A 14 4.05 -23.34 3.67
N ILE A 15 2.98 -23.79 3.01
CA ILE A 15 1.74 -24.26 3.62
C ILE A 15 1.37 -25.63 3.03
N LEU A 16 0.59 -26.40 3.78
CA LEU A 16 -0.01 -27.65 3.29
C LEU A 16 -0.95 -27.35 2.11
N ALA A 17 -0.90 -28.16 1.04
CA ALA A 17 -1.72 -27.95 -0.15
C ALA A 17 -3.22 -27.86 0.18
N GLU A 18 -3.69 -28.68 1.12
CA GLU A 18 -5.09 -28.76 1.55
C GLU A 18 -5.52 -27.61 2.48
N SER A 19 -4.59 -26.79 2.97
CA SER A 19 -4.95 -25.70 3.89
C SER A 19 -5.76 -24.61 3.20
N ILE A 20 -6.97 -24.36 3.71
CA ILE A 20 -7.88 -23.30 3.23
C ILE A 20 -7.36 -21.92 3.62
N GLN A 21 -6.75 -21.81 4.81
CA GLN A 21 -6.23 -20.56 5.37
C GLN A 21 -4.78 -20.75 5.80
N CYS A 22 -3.95 -19.73 5.55
CA CYS A 22 -2.57 -19.72 6.01
C CYS A 22 -2.52 -19.46 7.53
N LEU A 23 -1.88 -20.36 8.29
CA LEU A 23 -1.71 -20.20 9.74
C LEU A 23 -0.84 -18.99 10.12
N PHE A 24 0.08 -18.58 9.24
CA PHE A 24 1.03 -17.48 9.53
C PHE A 24 0.43 -16.10 9.29
N CYS A 25 -0.25 -15.90 8.16
CA CYS A 25 -0.79 -14.59 7.78
C CYS A 25 -2.32 -14.51 7.76
N GLY A 26 -3.02 -15.61 8.03
CA GLY A 26 -4.47 -15.65 8.07
C GLY A 26 -5.16 -15.52 6.70
N SER A 27 -4.41 -15.46 5.59
CA SER A 27 -5.00 -15.29 4.25
C SER A 27 -5.60 -16.58 3.71
N PHE A 28 -6.73 -16.45 3.01
CA PHE A 28 -7.43 -17.55 2.37
C PHE A 28 -6.78 -17.92 1.04
N GLN A 29 -6.63 -19.22 0.81
CA GLN A 29 -5.91 -19.78 -0.34
C GLN A 29 -6.84 -20.43 -1.37
N SER A 30 -8.14 -20.51 -1.09
CA SER A 30 -9.15 -21.06 -1.99
C SER A 30 -10.15 -20.00 -2.42
N LEU A 31 -10.38 -19.88 -3.73
CA LEU A 31 -11.37 -18.96 -4.30
C LEU A 31 -12.80 -19.28 -3.81
N ASN A 32 -13.09 -20.54 -3.52
CA ASN A 32 -14.43 -20.98 -3.12
C ASN A 32 -14.78 -20.58 -1.68
N SER A 33 -13.81 -20.12 -0.89
CA SER A 33 -13.99 -19.79 0.53
C SER A 33 -14.33 -18.33 0.80
N ILE A 34 -14.01 -17.42 -0.14
CA ILE A 34 -14.17 -15.97 0.02
C ILE A 34 -14.51 -15.31 -1.32
N SER A 35 -14.99 -14.06 -1.28
CA SER A 35 -15.25 -13.32 -2.51
C SER A 35 -13.98 -13.10 -3.35
N PHE A 36 -14.15 -13.04 -4.67
CA PHE A 36 -13.05 -12.82 -5.63
C PHE A 36 -12.21 -11.57 -5.27
N PHE A 37 -12.87 -10.47 -4.89
CA PHE A 37 -12.19 -9.23 -4.53
C PHE A 37 -11.30 -9.40 -3.31
N ARG A 38 -11.77 -10.08 -2.27
CA ARG A 38 -10.96 -10.38 -1.08
C ARG A 38 -9.79 -11.29 -1.44
N TYR A 39 -10.04 -12.29 -2.28
CA TYR A 39 -9.02 -13.25 -2.70
C TYR A 39 -7.91 -12.61 -3.56
N ALA A 40 -8.28 -11.64 -4.40
CA ALA A 40 -7.36 -10.84 -5.19
C ALA A 40 -6.59 -9.86 -4.31
N ALA A 41 -7.27 -9.17 -3.39
CA ALA A 41 -6.68 -8.22 -2.46
C ALA A 41 -5.70 -8.87 -1.48
N GLU A 42 -5.86 -10.15 -1.16
CA GLU A 42 -4.92 -10.92 -0.31
C GLU A 42 -3.68 -11.41 -1.08
N SER A 43 -3.67 -11.35 -2.43
CA SER A 43 -2.52 -11.77 -3.24
C SER A 43 -1.41 -10.71 -3.25
N LYS A 44 -0.24 -11.06 -2.71
CA LYS A 44 0.94 -10.19 -2.72
C LYS A 44 1.42 -9.91 -4.14
N PHE A 45 1.39 -10.91 -5.02
CA PHE A 45 1.78 -10.75 -6.42
C PHE A 45 0.92 -9.69 -7.10
N LEU A 46 -0.40 -9.76 -6.93
CA LEU A 46 -1.32 -8.81 -7.55
C LEU A 46 -1.09 -7.39 -7.01
N ARG A 47 -0.90 -7.23 -5.70
CA ARG A 47 -0.62 -5.91 -5.10
C ARG A 47 0.72 -5.33 -5.61
N THR A 48 1.80 -6.08 -5.49
CA THR A 48 3.17 -5.60 -5.75
C THR A 48 3.54 -5.48 -7.23
N LYS A 49 3.01 -6.35 -8.09
CA LYS A 49 3.39 -6.38 -9.52
C LYS A 49 2.37 -5.71 -10.44
N ILE A 50 1.11 -5.64 -10.01
CA ILE A 50 0.03 -5.10 -10.84
C ILE A 50 -0.49 -3.81 -10.23
N LEU A 51 -1.12 -3.88 -9.06
CA LEU A 51 -1.87 -2.76 -8.50
C LEU A 51 -0.98 -1.53 -8.21
N TYR A 52 0.07 -1.69 -7.40
CA TYR A 52 0.90 -0.55 -7.02
C TYR A 52 1.64 0.08 -8.21
N PRO A 53 2.28 -0.67 -9.13
CA PRO A 53 2.99 -0.04 -10.23
C PRO A 53 2.08 0.53 -11.33
N ILE A 54 0.99 -0.17 -11.68
CA ILE A 54 0.17 0.19 -12.85
C ILE A 54 -0.75 1.37 -12.55
N LEU A 55 -1.31 1.45 -11.34
CA LEU A 55 -2.25 2.50 -10.97
C LEU A 55 -1.72 3.93 -11.17
N PRO A 56 -0.51 4.31 -10.70
CA PRO A 56 0.04 5.64 -10.95
C PRO A 56 0.33 5.88 -12.44
N ILE A 57 0.76 4.86 -13.19
CA ILE A 57 0.98 4.98 -14.64
C ILE A 57 -0.34 5.28 -15.37
N LEU A 58 -1.40 4.54 -15.05
CA LEU A 58 -2.73 4.78 -15.62
C LEU A 58 -3.24 6.17 -15.24
N SER A 59 -3.07 6.60 -13.99
CA SER A 59 -3.50 7.93 -13.56
C SER A 59 -2.73 9.06 -14.26
N LEU A 60 -1.44 8.85 -14.56
CA LEU A 60 -0.62 9.79 -15.31
C LEU A 60 -1.10 9.90 -16.76
N LEU A 61 -1.38 8.75 -17.40
CA LEU A 61 -1.96 8.72 -18.75
C LEU A 61 -3.30 9.46 -18.79
N LEU A 62 -4.17 9.26 -17.78
CA LEU A 62 -5.43 9.97 -17.66
C LEU A 62 -5.23 11.49 -17.50
N LEU A 63 -4.25 11.91 -16.70
CA LEU A 63 -3.91 13.33 -16.54
C LEU A 63 -3.44 13.93 -17.87
N VAL A 64 -2.56 13.23 -18.60
CA VAL A 64 -2.08 13.68 -19.92
C VAL A 64 -3.24 13.80 -20.91
N VAL A 65 -4.11 12.80 -20.99
CA VAL A 65 -5.29 12.83 -21.87
C VAL A 65 -6.21 14.00 -21.50
N HIS A 66 -6.42 14.26 -20.20
CA HIS A 66 -7.22 15.38 -19.75
C HIS A 66 -6.64 16.71 -20.23
N VAL A 67 -5.33 16.92 -20.06
CA VAL A 67 -4.64 18.14 -20.52
C VAL A 67 -4.76 18.33 -22.03
N LEU A 68 -4.58 17.26 -22.81
CA LEU A 68 -4.63 17.31 -24.27
C LEU A 68 -6.04 17.58 -24.82
N THR A 69 -7.05 16.95 -24.23
CA THR A 69 -8.45 17.06 -24.70
C THR A 69 -9.19 18.26 -24.10
N ARG A 70 -8.61 18.92 -23.09
CA ARG A 70 -9.24 20.01 -22.33
C ARG A 70 -10.68 19.66 -21.92
N PHE A 71 -10.85 18.57 -21.18
CA PHE A 71 -12.16 18.16 -20.67
C PHE A 71 -12.83 19.29 -19.87
N GLU A 72 -13.71 20.06 -20.49
CA GLU A 72 -14.32 21.25 -19.88
C GLU A 72 -15.22 20.91 -18.67
N LYS A 73 -15.70 19.66 -18.59
CA LYS A 73 -16.60 19.21 -17.52
C LYS A 73 -15.89 18.88 -16.20
N ILE A 74 -14.60 18.56 -16.23
CA ILE A 74 -13.87 18.09 -15.05
C ILE A 74 -12.76 19.09 -14.74
N PRO A 75 -12.66 19.63 -13.52
CA PRO A 75 -11.56 20.53 -13.18
C PRO A 75 -10.23 19.77 -13.21
N ILE A 76 -9.20 20.37 -13.82
CA ILE A 76 -7.85 19.78 -13.91
C ILE A 76 -7.29 19.41 -12.52
N LEU A 77 -7.63 20.19 -11.50
CA LEU A 77 -7.24 19.94 -10.12
C LEU A 77 -7.67 18.55 -9.64
N LEU A 78 -8.86 18.07 -10.04
CA LEU A 78 -9.34 16.74 -9.65
C LEU A 78 -8.45 15.64 -10.25
N SER A 79 -8.01 15.80 -11.50
CA SER A 79 -7.09 14.84 -12.13
C SER A 79 -5.68 14.90 -11.53
N ILE A 80 -5.21 16.08 -11.13
CA ILE A 80 -3.95 16.23 -10.39
C ILE A 80 -4.06 15.53 -9.03
N LEU A 81 -5.13 15.77 -8.27
CA LEU A 81 -5.35 15.13 -6.97
C LEU A 81 -5.49 13.61 -7.08
N PHE A 82 -6.14 13.11 -8.13
CA PHE A 82 -6.22 11.68 -8.41
C PHE A 82 -4.85 11.07 -8.70
N PHE A 83 -4.03 11.73 -9.54
CA PHE A 83 -2.66 11.30 -9.79
C PHE A 83 -1.84 11.26 -8.50
N VAL A 84 -1.86 12.33 -7.70
CA VAL A 84 -1.17 12.40 -6.41
C VAL A 84 -1.65 11.29 -5.47
N TRP A 85 -2.95 11.07 -5.38
CA TRP A 85 -3.53 10.01 -4.54
C TRP A 85 -3.00 8.63 -4.94
N THR A 86 -3.03 8.28 -6.24
CA THR A 86 -2.55 6.97 -6.70
C THR A 86 -1.03 6.80 -6.55
N PHE A 87 -0.27 7.88 -6.67
CA PHE A 87 1.18 7.87 -6.45
C PHE A 87 1.53 7.60 -4.99
N ILE A 88 0.88 8.30 -4.05
CA ILE A 88 1.05 8.07 -2.62
C ILE A 88 0.57 6.66 -2.27
N PHE A 89 -0.60 6.24 -2.78
CA PHE A 89 -1.11 4.89 -2.60
C PHE A 89 -0.09 3.82 -3.03
N SER A 90 0.57 4.01 -4.18
CA SER A 90 1.58 3.08 -4.69
C SER A 90 2.81 3.00 -3.77
N ILE A 91 3.39 4.15 -3.43
CA ILE A 91 4.60 4.21 -2.58
C ILE A 91 4.30 3.64 -1.20
N SER A 92 3.21 4.07 -0.58
CA SER A 92 2.77 3.57 0.72
C SER A 92 2.48 2.07 0.65
N GLY A 93 1.85 1.57 -0.42
CA GLY A 93 1.61 0.14 -0.62
C GLY A 93 2.89 -0.69 -0.64
N LEU A 94 3.89 -0.26 -1.41
CA LEU A 94 5.18 -0.93 -1.50
C LEU A 94 5.94 -0.92 -0.17
N ILE A 95 5.94 0.22 0.54
CA ILE A 95 6.54 0.31 1.88
C ILE A 95 5.81 -0.59 2.87
N GLY A 96 4.47 -0.61 2.82
CA GLY A 96 3.65 -1.49 3.66
C GLY A 96 3.94 -2.97 3.44
N GLU A 97 4.21 -3.39 2.20
CA GLU A 97 4.67 -4.75 1.89
C GLU A 97 6.04 -5.05 2.47
N LEU A 98 7.00 -4.12 2.37
CA LEU A 98 8.33 -4.27 2.97
C LEU A 98 8.24 -4.43 4.50
N ILE A 99 7.37 -3.66 5.15
CA ILE A 99 7.13 -3.73 6.59
C ILE A 99 6.47 -5.06 6.97
N LEU A 100 5.46 -5.50 6.22
CA LEU A 100 4.81 -6.79 6.45
C LEU A 100 5.73 -7.98 6.22
N ASP A 101 6.67 -7.87 5.28
CA ASP A 101 7.67 -8.91 5.05
C ASP A 101 8.57 -9.13 6.26
N LEU A 102 8.92 -8.08 7.02
CA LEU A 102 9.62 -8.23 8.29
C LEU A 102 8.80 -9.06 9.28
N LYS A 103 7.49 -8.79 9.35
CA LYS A 103 6.57 -9.55 10.22
C LYS A 103 6.48 -11.01 9.79
N PHE A 104 6.33 -11.27 8.48
CA PHE A 104 6.18 -12.65 7.98
C PHE A 104 7.45 -13.48 8.09
N ARG A 105 8.63 -12.86 8.11
CA ARG A 105 9.91 -13.52 8.40
C ARG A 105 10.10 -13.83 9.89
N GLY A 106 9.29 -13.24 10.76
CA GLY A 106 9.42 -13.36 12.21
C GLY A 106 10.41 -12.37 12.83
N ASP A 107 10.88 -11.37 12.07
CA ASP A 107 11.80 -10.33 12.57
C ASP A 107 11.12 -9.40 13.58
N VAL A 108 9.80 -9.25 13.48
CA VAL A 108 8.97 -8.33 14.30
C VAL A 108 7.61 -8.95 14.60
N LYS A 109 6.99 -8.57 15.72
CA LYS A 109 5.69 -9.11 16.14
C LYS A 109 4.53 -8.48 15.38
N ASP A 110 4.59 -7.17 15.22
CA ASP A 110 3.50 -6.36 14.69
C ASP A 110 3.96 -5.35 13.64
N PHE A 111 3.01 -4.84 12.85
CA PHE A 111 3.27 -3.83 11.83
C PHE A 111 3.95 -2.58 12.41
N LYS A 112 3.59 -2.17 13.64
CA LYS A 112 4.21 -1.04 14.33
C LYS A 112 5.71 -1.26 14.57
N GLU A 113 6.08 -2.43 15.08
CA GLU A 113 7.49 -2.79 15.27
C GLU A 113 8.21 -2.89 13.93
N GLY A 114 7.56 -3.45 12.90
CA GLY A 114 8.09 -3.48 11.53
C GLY A 114 8.34 -2.10 10.94
N PHE A 115 7.46 -1.12 11.21
CA PHE A 115 7.66 0.26 10.80
C PHE A 115 8.86 0.89 11.48
N ILE A 116 9.01 0.69 12.81
CA ILE A 116 10.15 1.20 13.57
C ILE A 116 11.45 0.57 13.06
N GLU A 117 11.45 -0.73 12.81
CA GLU A 117 12.61 -1.46 12.30
C GLU A 117 12.97 -1.01 10.87
N TRP A 118 11.98 -0.84 10.00
CA TRP A 118 12.17 -0.26 8.67
C TRP A 118 12.76 1.15 8.76
N GLN A 119 12.28 1.99 9.68
CA GLN A 119 12.79 3.33 9.92
C GLN A 119 14.25 3.33 10.39
N LYS A 120 14.63 2.44 11.32
CA LYS A 120 16.02 2.29 11.76
C LYS A 120 16.94 1.90 10.60
N ARG A 121 16.55 0.87 9.82
CA ARG A 121 17.30 0.44 8.63
C ARG A 121 17.42 1.54 7.59
N LEU A 122 16.40 2.39 7.45
CA LEU A 122 16.43 3.54 6.56
C LEU A 122 17.36 4.64 7.10
N TYR A 123 17.36 4.88 8.40
CA TYR A 123 18.22 5.85 9.08
C TYR A 123 19.70 5.51 8.91
N ASP A 124 20.06 4.23 9.12
CA ASP A 124 21.43 3.75 8.95
C ASP A 124 21.96 3.94 7.52
N ARG A 125 21.07 3.93 6.52
CA ARG A 125 21.43 4.20 5.12
C ARG A 125 21.44 5.70 4.79
N SER A 126 20.45 6.42 5.27
CA SER A 126 20.31 7.86 5.05
C SER A 126 19.35 8.47 6.08
N PRO A 127 19.87 9.30 7.00
CA PRO A 127 19.05 9.99 8.01
C PRO A 127 17.95 10.85 7.38
N TYR A 128 18.26 11.54 6.27
CA TYR A 128 17.30 12.40 5.59
C TYR A 128 16.07 11.64 5.08
N PHE A 129 16.27 10.46 4.48
CA PHE A 129 15.15 9.63 4.02
C PHE A 129 14.35 9.05 5.18
N SER A 130 14.99 8.73 6.31
CA SER A 130 14.29 8.30 7.52
C SER A 130 13.38 9.40 8.07
N TYR A 131 13.89 10.62 8.27
CA TYR A 131 13.07 11.74 8.74
C TYR A 131 11.92 12.05 7.78
N PHE A 132 12.18 12.05 6.47
CA PHE A 132 11.12 12.22 5.47
C PHE A 132 10.07 11.11 5.56
N GLY A 133 10.49 9.85 5.71
CA GLY A 133 9.59 8.72 5.93
C GLY A 133 8.78 8.86 7.22
N MET A 134 9.37 9.36 8.31
CA MET A 134 8.63 9.59 9.56
C MET A 134 7.51 10.62 9.37
N ILE A 135 7.79 11.72 8.65
CA ILE A 135 6.81 12.76 8.33
C ILE A 135 5.70 12.18 7.45
N LEU A 136 6.08 11.50 6.36
CA LEU A 136 5.13 10.88 5.43
C LEU A 136 4.23 9.82 6.08
N PHE A 137 4.72 9.15 7.12
CA PHE A 137 4.06 8.00 7.72
C PHE A 137 3.77 8.21 9.21
N VAL A 138 3.46 9.44 9.62
CA VAL A 138 3.21 9.77 11.04
C VAL A 138 1.99 9.04 11.63
N ALA A 139 0.96 8.77 10.83
CA ALA A 139 -0.27 8.08 11.27
C ALA A 139 -0.12 6.55 11.39
N VAL A 140 1.01 6.01 10.93
CA VAL A 140 1.25 4.58 10.76
C VAL A 140 1.35 3.79 12.07
N PRO A 141 2.10 4.22 13.10
CA PRO A 141 2.23 3.47 14.35
C PRO A 141 0.98 3.48 15.24
N LEU A 142 -0.07 4.23 14.85
CA LEU A 142 -1.28 4.40 15.65
C LEU A 142 -2.32 3.30 15.42
N ILE A 143 -2.28 2.63 14.27
CA ILE A 143 -3.29 1.64 13.85
C ILE A 143 -2.64 0.26 13.66
N ARG A 144 -3.33 -0.80 14.09
CA ARG A 144 -2.89 -2.18 13.87
C ARG A 144 -3.24 -2.62 12.44
N TRP A 145 -2.33 -2.37 11.51
CA TRP A 145 -2.49 -2.76 10.11
C TRP A 145 -2.30 -4.27 9.93
N GLN A 146 -3.29 -4.92 9.33
CA GLN A 146 -3.25 -6.34 8.99
C GLN A 146 -2.82 -6.59 7.53
N ASN A 147 -3.00 -5.59 6.66
CA ASN A 147 -2.71 -5.66 5.22
C ASN A 147 -2.16 -4.31 4.73
N SER A 148 -1.22 -4.35 3.81
CA SER A 148 -0.60 -3.21 3.13
C SER A 148 -1.63 -2.38 2.34
N LEU A 149 -2.71 -3.01 1.87
CA LEU A 149 -3.73 -2.32 1.07
C LEU A 149 -4.54 -1.30 1.88
N TRP A 150 -4.97 -1.69 3.09
CA TRP A 150 -5.66 -0.76 4.00
C TRP A 150 -4.74 0.37 4.44
N PHE A 151 -3.49 0.02 4.72
CA PHE A 151 -2.44 0.97 5.03
C PHE A 151 -2.25 2.00 3.92
N SER A 152 -2.10 1.54 2.67
CA SER A 152 -1.87 2.41 1.53
C SER A 152 -3.07 3.30 1.21
N LEU A 153 -4.28 2.75 1.32
CA LEU A 153 -5.53 3.49 1.11
C LEU A 153 -5.69 4.61 2.15
N SER A 154 -5.48 4.31 3.43
CA SER A 154 -5.55 5.30 4.50
C SER A 154 -4.47 6.38 4.35
N SER A 155 -3.22 5.99 4.05
CA SER A 155 -2.13 6.92 3.82
C SER A 155 -2.41 7.87 2.65
N ALA A 156 -2.86 7.34 1.51
CA ALA A 156 -3.21 8.14 0.35
C ALA A 156 -4.35 9.12 0.64
N CYS A 157 -5.42 8.66 1.31
CA CYS A 157 -6.54 9.53 1.68
C CYS A 157 -6.12 10.67 2.63
N ILE A 158 -5.34 10.37 3.67
CA ILE A 158 -4.86 11.38 4.63
C ILE A 158 -4.04 12.46 3.90
N TRP A 159 -3.08 12.05 3.06
CA TRP A 159 -2.23 13.01 2.35
C TRP A 159 -2.99 13.80 1.29
N THR A 160 -3.88 13.17 0.52
CA THR A 160 -4.68 13.89 -0.47
C THR A 160 -5.61 14.89 0.19
N LEU A 161 -6.21 14.58 1.35
CA LEU A 161 -7.00 15.53 2.12
C LEU A 161 -6.15 16.70 2.63
N LEU A 162 -4.96 16.42 3.17
CA LEU A 162 -4.06 17.44 3.70
C LEU A 162 -3.55 18.37 2.59
N ILE A 163 -3.16 17.83 1.45
CA ILE A 163 -2.77 18.59 0.25
C ILE A 163 -3.95 19.43 -0.23
N SER A 164 -5.14 18.82 -0.35
CA SER A 164 -6.34 19.55 -0.79
C SER A 164 -6.67 20.70 0.16
N PHE A 165 -6.57 20.49 1.47
CA PHE A 165 -6.80 21.54 2.47
C PHE A 165 -5.80 22.70 2.32
N ILE A 166 -4.51 22.41 2.13
CA ILE A 166 -3.50 23.45 1.93
C ILE A 166 -3.79 24.28 0.67
N PHE A 167 -4.06 23.62 -0.46
CA PHE A 167 -4.25 24.31 -1.74
C PHE A 167 -5.60 25.02 -1.87
N LEU A 168 -6.67 24.44 -1.33
CA LEU A 168 -8.03 24.97 -1.48
C LEU A 168 -8.44 25.92 -0.36
N VAL A 169 -7.83 25.82 0.82
CA VAL A 169 -8.24 26.60 1.99
C VAL A 169 -7.13 27.55 2.43
N LEU A 170 -5.94 27.04 2.75
CA LEU A 170 -4.87 27.88 3.31
C LEU A 170 -4.28 28.87 2.31
N LEU A 171 -3.91 28.44 1.11
CA LEU A 171 -3.30 29.35 0.12
C LEU A 171 -4.22 30.51 -0.29
N PRO A 172 -5.54 30.32 -0.50
CA PRO A 172 -6.44 31.43 -0.79
C PRO A 172 -6.69 32.39 0.38
N LEU A 173 -6.38 31.99 1.61
CA LEU A 173 -6.55 32.81 2.83
C LEU A 173 -5.36 33.72 3.11
N VAL A 174 -4.19 33.44 2.50
CA VAL A 174 -2.94 34.21 2.63
C VAL A 174 -2.85 35.23 1.51
#